data_AF-A0AAN4YMD8-F1
#
_entry.id   AF-A0AAN4YMD8-F1
#
_cell.length_a   1.000
_cell.length_b   1.000
_cell.length_c   1.000
_cell.angle_alpha   90.00
_cell.angle_beta   90.00
_cell.angle_gamma   90.00
#
_symmetry.space_group_name_H-M   'P 1'
#
loop_
_entity.id
_entity.type
_entity.pdbx_description
1 polymer ?
#
loop_
_entity_poly.entity_id
_entity_poly.type
_entity_poly.pdbx_seq_one_letter_code
_entity_poly.pdbx_strand_id
1 'polypeptide(L)'
;MSDDAKYFASVSDLENVAKILDAEQLGIAAILKYGIISMGGALDDRLLDIANQTCFCCWLEVVIPNIKMPFNIGLALYSGVRRLSQMKGPPRWSIEAVGIDTAGRLLQIEPECRYLRSIRLTCFSITSAFLENAKQLGLSLGDFIDDNSESPFCSRDVRRYQPISYQTLAADLQPTPEQLMIPHHPYLDIVPFPSFRAKALAAISSGTPEFSEDELCFDLAHDSMRCWGSTATSLHGRGNGAPWDARSWEVSPWFLRKWGFLVGNEDDTIYQNSLWWWSQR
;
A
#
# COMPACT_ATOMS: atom_id res chain seq x y z
N MET A 1 -26.23 -8.46 15.15
CA MET A 1 -24.85 -8.28 14.63
C MET A 1 -24.85 -6.91 13.98
N SER A 2 -24.24 -5.96 14.67
CA SER A 2 -24.54 -4.53 14.62
C SER A 2 -24.01 -3.87 13.36
N ASP A 3 -24.75 -2.86 12.90
CA ASP A 3 -24.57 -1.95 11.75
C ASP A 3 -23.36 -0.99 11.95
N ASP A 4 -22.29 -1.47 12.58
CA ASP A 4 -21.18 -0.66 13.13
C ASP A 4 -20.15 -0.22 12.07
N ALA A 5 -20.20 -0.78 10.86
CA ALA A 5 -19.32 -0.40 9.76
C ALA A 5 -19.60 1.01 9.18
N LYS A 6 -20.75 1.63 9.51
CA LYS A 6 -21.09 3.00 9.08
C LYS A 6 -20.34 4.11 9.83
N TYR A 7 -19.50 3.77 10.81
CA TYR A 7 -18.81 4.75 11.66
C TYR A 7 -17.38 5.08 11.26
N PHE A 8 -16.87 4.53 10.16
CA PHE A 8 -15.62 5.04 9.60
C PHE A 8 -15.84 6.46 9.05
N ALA A 9 -14.81 7.30 9.12
CA ALA A 9 -14.90 8.70 8.71
C ALA A 9 -15.45 8.81 7.26
N SER A 10 -15.99 9.98 6.88
CA SER A 10 -16.56 10.12 5.52
C SER A 10 -15.50 9.83 4.45
N VAL A 11 -15.91 9.43 3.24
CA VAL A 11 -14.95 9.24 2.13
C VAL A 11 -14.07 10.48 1.94
N SER A 12 -14.62 11.69 2.13
CA SER A 12 -13.86 12.94 2.08
C SER A 12 -12.84 13.08 3.21
N ASP A 13 -13.15 12.62 4.42
CA ASP A 13 -12.17 12.57 5.51
C ASP A 13 -10.99 11.68 5.13
N LEU A 14 -11.27 10.50 4.57
CA LEU A 14 -10.27 9.51 4.19
C LEU A 14 -9.45 9.95 2.97
N GLU A 15 -10.05 10.66 2.04
CA GLU A 15 -9.31 11.38 1.00
C GLU A 15 -8.31 12.35 1.61
N ASN A 16 -8.70 13.19 2.59
CA ASN A 16 -7.76 14.12 3.21
C ASN A 16 -6.65 13.39 3.99
N VAL A 17 -6.97 12.27 4.66
CA VAL A 17 -5.96 11.44 5.31
C VAL A 17 -4.97 10.89 4.27
N ALA A 18 -5.44 10.32 3.17
CA ALA A 18 -4.57 9.79 2.12
C ALA A 18 -3.64 10.87 1.54
N LYS A 19 -4.12 12.11 1.39
CA LYS A 19 -3.30 13.27 0.98
C LYS A 19 -2.16 13.56 1.94
N ILE A 20 -2.45 13.53 3.24
CA ILE A 20 -1.44 13.79 4.28
C ILE A 20 -0.44 12.65 4.33
N LEU A 21 -0.91 11.40 4.27
CA LEU A 21 -0.05 10.23 4.27
C LEU A 21 0.90 10.24 3.07
N ASP A 22 0.40 10.59 1.89
CA ASP A 22 1.25 10.74 0.72
C ASP A 22 2.28 11.89 0.88
N ALA A 23 1.80 13.09 1.23
CA ALA A 23 2.66 14.28 1.32
C ALA A 23 3.81 14.12 2.31
N GLU A 24 3.57 13.40 3.40
CA GLU A 24 4.52 13.15 4.47
C GLU A 24 5.20 11.78 4.38
N GLN A 25 4.90 10.99 3.33
CA GLN A 25 5.45 9.64 3.10
C GLN A 25 5.21 8.69 4.29
N LEU A 26 3.98 8.69 4.82
CA LEU A 26 3.56 7.96 5.99
C LEU A 26 2.69 6.74 5.61
N GLY A 27 2.89 5.62 6.30
CA GLY A 27 2.02 4.44 6.22
C GLY A 27 0.95 4.40 7.32
N ILE A 28 0.23 3.27 7.41
CA ILE A 28 -0.84 3.07 8.41
C ILE A 28 -0.36 3.22 9.87
N ALA A 29 0.93 2.99 10.13
CA ALA A 29 1.54 3.21 11.45
C ALA A 29 1.38 4.65 11.94
N ALA A 30 1.38 5.63 11.03
CA ALA A 30 1.16 7.02 11.38
C ALA A 30 -0.29 7.28 11.80
N ILE A 31 -1.27 6.68 11.11
CA ILE A 31 -2.68 6.75 11.53
C ILE A 31 -2.79 6.28 12.99
N LEU A 32 -2.18 5.13 13.30
CA LEU A 32 -2.20 4.60 14.65
C LEU A 32 -1.49 5.52 15.66
N LYS A 33 -0.32 6.08 15.31
CA LYS A 33 0.40 7.07 16.13
C LYS A 33 -0.50 8.26 16.50
N TYR A 34 -1.14 8.89 15.52
CA TYR A 34 -2.03 10.02 15.77
C TYR A 34 -3.29 9.62 16.55
N GLY A 35 -3.75 8.38 16.38
CA GLY A 35 -4.82 7.77 17.15
C GLY A 35 -4.48 7.65 18.63
N ILE A 36 -3.36 7.02 18.95
CA ILE A 36 -2.84 6.87 20.31
C ILE A 36 -2.69 8.23 20.98
N ILE A 37 -2.11 9.22 20.28
CA ILE A 37 -1.97 10.59 20.80
C ILE A 37 -3.34 11.22 21.10
N SER A 38 -4.31 11.04 20.21
CA SER A 38 -5.66 11.60 20.37
C SER A 38 -6.43 10.98 21.54
N MET A 39 -6.11 9.74 21.91
CA MET A 39 -6.66 9.08 23.09
C MET A 39 -5.93 9.47 24.39
N GLY A 40 -4.92 10.33 24.33
CA GLY A 40 -4.11 10.77 25.47
C GLY A 40 -2.86 9.92 25.76
N GLY A 41 -2.54 9.00 24.85
CA GLY A 41 -1.33 8.19 24.89
C GLY A 41 -0.13 8.91 24.27
N ALA A 42 1.01 8.22 24.23
CA ALA A 42 2.20 8.68 23.54
C ALA A 42 2.91 7.48 22.90
N LEU A 43 3.49 7.71 21.72
CA LEU A 43 4.33 6.74 21.02
C LEU A 43 5.69 7.39 20.78
N ASP A 44 6.74 6.79 21.32
CA ASP A 44 8.12 7.25 21.10
C ASP A 44 8.55 7.05 19.64
N ASP A 45 9.42 7.92 19.14
CA ASP A 45 9.86 7.84 17.74
C ASP A 45 10.63 6.54 17.46
N ARG A 46 11.34 5.99 18.44
CA ARG A 46 12.00 4.68 18.30
C ARG A 46 11.01 3.54 18.06
N LEU A 47 9.82 3.61 18.67
CA LEU A 47 8.78 2.62 18.44
C LEU A 47 8.20 2.76 17.03
N LEU A 48 8.15 3.98 16.50
CA LEU A 48 7.73 4.19 15.11
C LEU A 48 8.80 3.70 14.12
N ASP A 49 10.09 3.87 14.41
CA ASP A 49 11.18 3.39 13.55
C ASP A 49 11.18 1.85 13.40
N ILE A 50 10.70 1.13 14.43
CA ILE A 50 10.53 -0.33 14.40
C ILE A 50 9.44 -0.74 13.40
N ALA A 51 8.40 0.09 13.20
CA ALA A 51 7.31 -0.20 12.26
C ALA A 51 7.84 -0.56 10.86
N ASN A 52 8.81 0.20 10.35
CA ASN A 52 9.37 -0.01 9.01
C ASN A 52 10.22 -1.30 8.88
N GLN A 53 10.47 -2.00 9.97
CA GLN A 53 11.35 -3.17 10.03
C GLN A 53 10.61 -4.47 10.35
N THR A 54 9.33 -4.40 10.68
CA THR A 54 8.55 -5.54 11.18
C THR A 54 7.17 -5.59 10.53
N CYS A 55 6.51 -6.73 10.65
CA CYS A 55 5.10 -6.84 10.26
C CYS A 55 4.19 -6.02 11.18
N PHE A 56 2.98 -5.66 10.73
CA PHE A 56 2.08 -4.79 11.50
C PHE A 56 1.71 -5.41 12.85
N CYS A 57 1.36 -6.70 12.89
CA CYS A 57 1.06 -7.38 14.15
C CYS A 57 2.29 -7.48 15.08
N CYS A 58 3.46 -7.81 14.52
CA CYS A 58 4.74 -7.80 15.24
C CYS A 58 5.02 -6.43 15.89
N TRP A 59 4.77 -5.35 15.16
CA TRP A 59 4.94 -3.99 15.65
C TRP A 59 3.97 -3.67 16.78
N LEU A 60 2.70 -4.08 16.66
CA LEU A 60 1.70 -3.91 17.71
C LEU A 60 2.10 -4.62 19.01
N GLU A 61 2.69 -5.81 18.95
CA GLU A 61 3.19 -6.53 20.14
C GLU A 61 4.27 -5.73 20.89
N VAL A 62 5.06 -4.92 20.18
CA VAL A 62 6.04 -4.02 20.79
C VAL A 62 5.38 -2.75 21.32
N VAL A 63 4.40 -2.21 20.60
CA VAL A 63 3.75 -0.94 20.94
C VAL A 63 2.79 -1.07 22.13
N ILE A 64 1.91 -2.08 22.11
CA ILE A 64 0.81 -2.23 23.08
C ILE A 64 1.31 -2.24 24.54
N PRO A 65 2.37 -2.98 24.93
CA PRO A 65 2.88 -2.96 26.30
C PRO A 65 3.39 -1.60 26.77
N ASN A 66 3.75 -0.71 25.84
CA ASN A 66 4.25 0.64 26.14
C ASN A 66 3.12 1.68 26.28
N ILE A 67 1.88 1.31 25.94
CA ILE A 67 0.71 2.19 26.04
C ILE A 67 0.13 2.09 27.46
N LYS A 68 0.11 3.22 28.18
CA LYS A 68 -0.35 3.30 29.59
C LYS A 68 -1.88 3.33 29.77
N MET A 69 -2.64 3.01 28.73
CA MET A 69 -4.09 3.12 28.70
C MET A 69 -4.73 1.92 27.99
N PRO A 70 -6.02 1.63 28.23
CA PRO A 70 -6.72 0.59 27.51
C PRO A 70 -6.59 0.80 26.01
N PHE A 71 -6.08 -0.21 25.30
CA PHE A 71 -5.85 -0.13 23.86
C PHE A 71 -6.90 -0.93 23.11
N ASN A 72 -7.57 -0.27 22.17
CA ASN A 72 -8.41 -0.90 21.16
C ASN A 72 -7.95 -0.38 19.79
N ILE A 73 -7.51 -1.30 18.92
CA ILE A 73 -6.93 -0.94 17.63
C ILE A 73 -7.93 -0.20 16.73
N GLY A 74 -9.19 -0.64 16.69
CA GLY A 74 -10.23 -0.01 15.89
C GLY A 74 -10.49 1.44 16.34
N LEU A 75 -10.58 1.66 17.64
CA LEU A 75 -10.73 3.00 18.21
C LEU A 75 -9.50 3.87 17.95
N ALA A 76 -8.30 3.32 18.08
CA ALA A 76 -7.06 4.02 17.79
C ALA A 76 -6.99 4.45 16.31
N LEU A 77 -7.25 3.54 15.38
CA LEU A 77 -7.31 3.83 13.95
C LEU A 77 -8.37 4.90 13.64
N TYR A 78 -9.58 4.75 14.19
CA TYR A 78 -10.65 5.73 14.03
C TYR A 78 -10.25 7.12 14.55
N SER A 79 -9.73 7.22 15.77
CA SER A 79 -9.24 8.47 16.34
C SER A 79 -8.12 9.08 15.50
N GLY A 80 -7.24 8.24 14.94
CA GLY A 80 -6.17 8.66 14.05
C GLY A 80 -6.68 9.27 12.75
N VAL A 81 -7.61 8.57 12.08
CA VAL A 81 -8.28 9.07 10.87
C VAL A 81 -8.98 10.39 11.15
N ARG A 82 -9.77 10.48 12.22
CA ARG A 82 -10.45 11.72 12.62
C ARG A 82 -9.47 12.86 12.89
N ARG A 83 -8.34 12.57 13.53
CA ARG A 83 -7.35 13.58 13.88
C ARG A 83 -6.63 14.09 12.63
N LEU A 84 -6.24 13.20 11.74
CA LEU A 84 -5.59 13.52 10.47
C LEU A 84 -6.54 14.25 9.53
N SER A 85 -7.82 13.84 9.43
CA SER A 85 -8.77 14.47 8.52
C SER A 85 -9.07 15.93 8.87
N GLN A 86 -8.89 16.33 10.12
CA GLN A 86 -9.01 17.71 10.59
C GLN A 86 -7.77 18.58 10.34
N MET A 87 -6.63 17.96 9.98
CA MET A 87 -5.42 18.72 9.67
C MET A 87 -5.53 19.35 8.28
N LYS A 88 -4.84 20.49 8.12
CA LYS A 88 -4.70 21.11 6.81
C LYS A 88 -3.85 20.19 5.93
N GLY A 89 -4.47 19.58 4.93
CA GLY A 89 -3.75 18.87 3.89
C GLY A 89 -2.83 19.82 3.09
N PRO A 90 -1.90 19.27 2.31
CA PRO A 90 -1.04 20.03 1.41
C PRO A 90 -1.86 20.97 0.48
N PRO A 91 -1.43 22.24 0.29
CA PRO A 91 -2.18 23.24 -0.48
C PRO A 91 -2.25 22.95 -1.98
N ARG A 92 -1.35 22.11 -2.49
CA ARG A 92 -1.34 21.61 -3.88
C ARG A 92 -1.10 20.11 -3.82
N TRP A 93 -2.20 19.37 -3.71
CA TRP A 93 -2.19 17.93 -3.91
C TRP A 93 -3.25 17.60 -4.94
N SER A 94 -2.80 17.05 -6.05
CA SER A 94 -3.66 16.31 -6.95
C SER A 94 -3.03 14.94 -7.12
N ILE A 95 -3.91 13.96 -7.26
CA ILE A 95 -3.53 12.60 -7.64
C ILE A 95 -2.81 12.59 -9.02
N GLU A 96 -2.87 13.67 -9.78
CA GLU A 96 -2.15 13.89 -11.04
C GLU A 96 -0.73 14.49 -10.82
N ALA A 97 -0.46 15.08 -9.65
CA ALA A 97 0.83 15.65 -9.23
C ALA A 97 1.62 14.74 -8.26
N VAL A 98 1.00 13.62 -7.85
CA VAL A 98 1.64 12.54 -7.11
C VAL A 98 2.85 12.02 -7.90
N GLY A 99 4.03 12.03 -7.27
CA GLY A 99 5.23 11.39 -7.79
C GLY A 99 6.32 12.30 -8.39
N ILE A 100 6.05 13.56 -8.72
CA ILE A 100 7.09 14.45 -9.30
C ILE A 100 7.60 15.51 -8.31
N ASP A 101 6.71 16.27 -7.66
CA ASP A 101 7.12 17.33 -6.71
C ASP A 101 7.35 16.79 -5.28
N THR A 102 6.56 15.81 -4.82
CA THR A 102 6.65 15.23 -3.47
C THR A 102 7.82 14.25 -3.33
N ALA A 103 8.17 13.55 -4.42
CA ALA A 103 9.23 12.56 -4.46
C ALA A 103 10.64 13.18 -4.38
N GLY A 104 10.73 14.51 -4.51
CA GLY A 104 11.98 15.27 -4.42
C GLY A 104 12.59 15.37 -3.02
N ARG A 105 11.95 14.86 -1.96
CA ARG A 105 12.45 15.08 -0.59
C ARG A 105 13.40 14.04 -0.02
N LEU A 106 13.23 12.72 -0.11
CA LEU A 106 14.08 11.81 0.69
C LEU A 106 14.26 10.43 0.06
N LEU A 107 15.51 9.92 0.14
CA LEU A 107 16.09 8.71 -0.47
C LEU A 107 16.55 8.86 -1.92
N GLN A 108 17.57 9.70 -2.12
CA GLN A 108 18.40 9.67 -3.32
C GLN A 108 19.41 8.52 -3.17
N ILE A 109 19.34 7.50 -4.02
CA ILE A 109 20.51 6.65 -4.28
C ILE A 109 21.38 7.45 -5.24
N GLU A 110 22.43 8.10 -4.73
CA GLU A 110 23.51 8.56 -5.60
C GLU A 110 24.44 7.37 -5.85
N PRO A 111 24.57 6.86 -7.09
CA PRO A 111 25.56 5.83 -7.37
C PRO A 111 26.96 6.37 -7.05
N GLU A 112 27.82 5.59 -6.37
CA GLU A 112 29.16 6.01 -5.91
C GLU A 112 30.13 6.48 -7.03
N CYS A 113 29.72 6.41 -8.30
CA CYS A 113 30.59 6.65 -9.44
C CYS A 113 30.53 8.12 -9.92
N ARG A 114 31.51 8.93 -9.48
CA ARG A 114 31.67 10.38 -9.82
C ARG A 114 31.82 10.72 -11.31
N TYR A 115 31.92 9.72 -12.20
CA TYR A 115 32.18 9.94 -13.64
C TYR A 115 30.97 9.64 -14.55
N LEU A 116 29.86 9.16 -14.00
CA LEU A 116 28.60 8.98 -14.73
C LEU A 116 27.60 10.06 -14.34
N ARG A 117 26.72 10.43 -15.28
CA ARG A 117 25.55 11.27 -14.98
C ARG A 117 24.76 10.57 -13.86
N SER A 118 24.61 11.21 -12.71
CA SER A 118 23.87 10.62 -11.58
C SER A 118 22.41 10.44 -11.96
N ILE A 119 21.93 9.19 -11.95
CA ILE A 119 20.50 8.89 -12.05
C ILE A 119 19.93 9.11 -10.65
N ARG A 120 19.02 10.08 -10.52
CA ARG A 120 18.26 10.27 -9.29
C ARG A 120 16.98 9.43 -9.38
N LEU A 121 16.87 8.46 -8.49
CA LEU A 121 15.64 7.73 -8.26
C LEU A 121 14.90 8.38 -7.11
N THR A 122 13.58 8.40 -7.24
CA THR A 122 12.66 8.86 -6.20
C THR A 122 11.77 7.70 -5.78
N CYS A 123 11.13 7.75 -4.61
CA CYS A 123 10.20 6.73 -4.17
C CYS A 123 8.79 7.33 -4.05
N PHE A 124 7.77 6.59 -4.47
CA PHE A 124 6.38 6.89 -4.16
C PHE A 124 6.07 6.42 -2.74
N SER A 125 5.13 7.12 -2.07
CA SER A 125 4.47 6.53 -0.91
C SER A 125 3.70 5.30 -1.36
N ILE A 126 3.60 4.28 -0.50
CA ILE A 126 2.80 3.09 -0.81
C ILE A 126 1.33 3.46 -1.07
N THR A 127 0.80 4.41 -0.29
CA THR A 127 -0.54 5.00 -0.48
C THR A 127 -0.71 5.56 -1.87
N SER A 128 0.23 6.37 -2.35
CA SER A 128 0.15 6.95 -3.70
C SER A 128 0.26 5.92 -4.79
N ALA A 129 1.20 5.00 -4.67
CA ALA A 129 1.40 3.99 -5.68
C ALA A 129 0.15 3.09 -5.80
N PHE A 130 -0.45 2.70 -4.67
CA PHE A 130 -1.71 1.97 -4.65
C PHE A 130 -2.90 2.78 -5.16
N LEU A 131 -2.98 4.08 -4.85
CA LEU A 131 -4.01 4.95 -5.40
C LEU A 131 -3.88 5.10 -6.92
N GLU A 132 -2.66 5.18 -7.47
CA GLU A 132 -2.46 5.18 -8.93
C GLU A 132 -2.94 3.88 -9.59
N ASN A 133 -2.69 2.74 -8.95
CA ASN A 133 -3.20 1.46 -9.43
C ASN A 133 -4.72 1.36 -9.32
N ALA A 134 -5.30 1.84 -8.22
CA ALA A 134 -6.75 1.90 -8.01
C ALA A 134 -7.46 2.70 -9.09
N LYS A 135 -6.89 3.85 -9.51
CA LYS A 135 -7.45 4.68 -10.58
C LYS A 135 -7.55 3.95 -11.91
N GLN A 136 -6.56 3.12 -12.26
CA GLN A 136 -6.62 2.33 -13.49
C GLN A 136 -7.78 1.33 -13.50
N LEU A 137 -8.16 0.86 -12.31
CA LEU A 137 -9.25 -0.08 -12.09
C LEU A 137 -10.60 0.61 -11.86
N GLY A 138 -10.64 1.94 -11.83
CA GLY A 138 -11.85 2.71 -11.52
C GLY A 138 -12.32 2.54 -10.07
N LEU A 139 -11.42 2.16 -9.15
CA LEU A 139 -11.71 1.96 -7.74
C LEU A 139 -11.66 3.31 -6.99
N SER A 140 -12.61 3.50 -6.08
CA SER A 140 -12.63 4.64 -5.16
C SER A 140 -12.00 4.28 -3.82
N LEU A 141 -11.66 5.28 -2.99
CA LEU A 141 -11.23 5.01 -1.62
C LEU A 141 -12.29 4.22 -0.83
N GLY A 142 -13.58 4.50 -1.07
CA GLY A 142 -14.68 3.81 -0.39
C GLY A 142 -14.67 2.29 -0.61
N ASP A 143 -14.20 1.82 -1.77
CA ASP A 143 -14.08 0.39 -2.07
C ASP A 143 -13.00 -0.31 -1.24
N PHE A 144 -12.05 0.43 -0.65
CA PHE A 144 -11.02 -0.16 0.21
C PHE A 144 -11.38 -0.16 1.70
N ILE A 145 -12.41 0.60 2.08
CA ILE A 145 -12.81 0.81 3.48
C ILE A 145 -14.04 0.00 3.85
N ASP A 146 -14.91 -0.28 2.88
CA ASP A 146 -16.02 -1.19 3.07
C ASP A 146 -15.50 -2.62 2.98
N ASP A 147 -15.39 -3.29 4.13
CA ASP A 147 -14.95 -4.70 4.25
C ASP A 147 -15.80 -5.68 3.40
N ASN A 148 -17.01 -5.27 2.99
CA ASN A 148 -17.89 -6.07 2.12
C ASN A 148 -17.74 -5.71 0.64
N SER A 149 -16.75 -4.89 0.28
CA SER A 149 -16.45 -4.58 -1.11
C SER A 149 -15.93 -5.81 -1.83
N GLU A 150 -16.45 -6.03 -3.03
CA GLU A 150 -16.00 -7.11 -3.91
C GLU A 150 -15.25 -6.52 -5.09
N SER A 151 -14.19 -7.19 -5.52
CA SER A 151 -13.42 -6.82 -6.71
C SER A 151 -14.30 -6.60 -7.94
N PRO A 152 -14.03 -5.58 -8.77
CA PRO A 152 -14.73 -5.36 -10.04
C PRO A 152 -14.57 -6.51 -11.03
N PHE A 153 -13.59 -7.41 -10.83
CA PHE A 153 -13.35 -8.54 -11.71
C PHE A 153 -14.31 -9.73 -11.46
N CYS A 154 -14.82 -9.87 -10.23
CA CYS A 154 -15.72 -10.95 -9.86
C CYS A 154 -17.10 -10.46 -9.36
N SER A 155 -17.27 -9.16 -9.12
CA SER A 155 -18.51 -8.59 -8.63
C SER A 155 -19.67 -8.85 -9.60
N ARG A 156 -20.80 -9.28 -9.04
CA ARG A 156 -22.05 -9.48 -9.79
C ARG A 156 -22.89 -8.21 -9.88
N ASP A 157 -22.53 -7.16 -9.14
CA ASP A 157 -23.23 -5.89 -9.15
C ASP A 157 -22.73 -4.98 -10.28
N VAL A 158 -23.39 -5.11 -11.44
CA VAL A 158 -23.12 -4.28 -12.62
C VAL A 158 -23.36 -2.78 -12.43
N ARG A 159 -23.95 -2.35 -11.29
CA ARG A 159 -24.18 -0.93 -10.99
C ARG A 159 -23.04 -0.32 -10.18
N ARG A 160 -22.24 -1.15 -9.50
CA ARG A 160 -21.15 -0.67 -8.62
C ARG A 160 -19.95 -0.18 -9.42
N TYR A 161 -19.56 -0.91 -10.46
CA TYR A 161 -18.38 -0.62 -11.27
C TYR A 161 -18.72 -0.40 -12.74
N GLN A 162 -17.98 0.50 -13.39
CA GLN A 162 -18.01 0.63 -14.85
C GLN A 162 -17.34 -0.60 -15.49
N PRO A 163 -17.79 -1.06 -16.66
CA PRO A 163 -17.13 -2.16 -17.37
C PRO A 163 -15.66 -1.86 -17.64
N ILE A 164 -14.77 -2.73 -17.17
CA ILE A 164 -13.31 -2.58 -17.35
C ILE A 164 -12.89 -3.30 -18.64
N SER A 165 -12.25 -2.57 -19.54
CA SER A 165 -11.58 -3.17 -20.70
C SER A 165 -10.21 -3.67 -20.28
N TYR A 166 -10.03 -4.99 -20.17
CA TYR A 166 -8.76 -5.55 -19.69
C TYR A 166 -7.58 -5.22 -20.62
N GLN A 167 -7.83 -5.03 -21.92
CA GLN A 167 -6.80 -4.67 -22.89
C GLN A 167 -6.26 -3.25 -22.69
N THR A 168 -6.99 -2.38 -21.97
CA THR A 168 -6.52 -1.02 -21.66
C THR A 168 -5.77 -0.93 -20.34
N LEU A 169 -5.80 -1.98 -19.51
CA LEU A 169 -5.03 -2.04 -18.28
C LEU A 169 -3.55 -2.29 -18.56
N ALA A 170 -2.69 -1.73 -17.70
CA ALA A 170 -1.29 -2.13 -17.65
C ALA A 170 -1.17 -3.65 -17.45
N ALA A 171 -0.18 -4.27 -18.11
CA ALA A 171 -0.02 -5.73 -18.13
C ALA A 171 0.00 -6.35 -16.74
N ASP A 172 0.70 -5.73 -15.78
CA ASP A 172 0.84 -6.25 -14.42
C ASP A 172 -0.41 -6.06 -13.54
N LEU A 173 -1.38 -5.23 -13.99
CA LEU A 173 -2.68 -5.02 -13.35
C LEU A 173 -3.84 -5.75 -14.04
N GLN A 174 -3.59 -6.44 -15.16
CA GLN A 174 -4.61 -7.28 -15.79
C GLN A 174 -5.08 -8.37 -14.82
N PRO A 175 -6.37 -8.75 -14.85
CA PRO A 175 -6.89 -9.76 -13.95
C PRO A 175 -6.28 -11.13 -14.26
N THR A 176 -5.98 -11.86 -13.21
CA THR A 176 -5.65 -13.29 -13.26
C THR A 176 -6.92 -14.14 -13.36
N PRO A 177 -6.82 -15.41 -13.83
CA PRO A 177 -7.95 -16.33 -13.80
C PRO A 177 -8.57 -16.46 -12.41
N GLU A 178 -7.75 -16.46 -11.36
CA GLU A 178 -8.17 -16.53 -9.97
C GLU A 178 -9.05 -15.34 -9.58
N GLN A 179 -8.67 -14.11 -9.98
CA GLN A 179 -9.45 -12.90 -9.73
C GLN A 179 -10.82 -12.88 -10.43
N LEU A 180 -10.96 -13.60 -11.54
CA LEU A 180 -12.24 -13.72 -12.25
C LEU A 180 -13.18 -14.74 -11.61
N MET A 181 -12.67 -15.67 -10.80
CA MET A 181 -13.43 -16.80 -10.27
C MET A 181 -13.67 -16.74 -8.76
N ILE A 182 -12.74 -16.16 -8.00
CA ILE A 182 -12.74 -16.17 -6.54
C ILE A 182 -13.23 -14.80 -6.05
N PRO A 183 -14.37 -14.71 -5.33
CA PRO A 183 -14.78 -13.47 -4.67
C PRO A 183 -13.72 -13.01 -3.67
N HIS A 184 -13.33 -11.73 -3.75
CA HIS A 184 -12.28 -11.15 -2.91
C HIS A 184 -12.41 -9.63 -2.82
N HIS A 185 -11.77 -9.05 -1.82
CA HIS A 185 -11.72 -7.60 -1.64
C HIS A 185 -10.74 -6.92 -2.64
N PRO A 186 -11.07 -5.72 -3.18
CA PRO A 186 -10.28 -5.07 -4.24
C PRO A 186 -8.86 -4.64 -3.83
N TYR A 187 -8.47 -4.74 -2.55
CA TYR A 187 -7.10 -4.41 -2.11
C TYR A 187 -6.04 -5.30 -2.78
N LEU A 188 -6.38 -6.52 -3.20
CA LEU A 188 -5.46 -7.38 -3.93
C LEU A 188 -5.28 -6.93 -5.38
N ASP A 189 -6.30 -6.31 -6.00
CA ASP A 189 -6.27 -5.94 -7.42
C ASP A 189 -5.23 -4.87 -7.74
N ILE A 190 -4.91 -4.02 -6.76
CA ILE A 190 -3.96 -2.92 -6.89
C ILE A 190 -2.49 -3.36 -6.74
N VAL A 191 -2.22 -4.62 -6.39
CA VAL A 191 -0.86 -5.16 -6.26
C VAL A 191 -0.36 -5.57 -7.66
N PRO A 192 0.70 -4.93 -8.21
CA PRO A 192 1.11 -5.12 -9.61
C PRO A 192 1.98 -6.38 -9.79
N PHE A 193 1.52 -7.51 -9.27
CA PHE A 193 2.20 -8.80 -9.33
C PHE A 193 1.17 -9.91 -9.57
N PRO A 194 0.91 -10.32 -10.82
CA PRO A 194 -0.10 -11.32 -11.15
C PRO A 194 0.07 -12.64 -10.38
N SER A 195 1.30 -13.19 -10.32
CA SER A 195 1.58 -14.44 -9.58
C SER A 195 1.28 -14.32 -8.09
N PHE A 196 1.65 -13.20 -7.47
CA PHE A 196 1.37 -12.94 -6.06
C PHE A 196 -0.14 -12.89 -5.79
N ARG A 197 -0.90 -12.18 -6.63
CA ARG A 197 -2.37 -12.08 -6.52
C ARG A 197 -3.03 -13.46 -6.66
N ALA A 198 -2.63 -14.24 -7.66
CA ALA A 198 -3.13 -15.60 -7.87
C ALA A 198 -2.86 -16.51 -6.65
N LYS A 199 -1.65 -16.46 -6.09
CA LYS A 199 -1.28 -17.24 -4.89
C LYS A 199 -2.07 -16.81 -3.65
N ALA A 200 -2.26 -15.51 -3.44
CA ALA A 200 -3.05 -15.00 -2.33
C ALA A 200 -4.50 -15.46 -2.42
N LEU A 201 -5.10 -15.41 -3.62
CA LEU A 201 -6.47 -15.89 -3.84
C LEU A 201 -6.59 -17.40 -3.71
N ALA A 202 -5.60 -18.16 -4.15
CA ALA A 202 -5.55 -19.60 -3.91
C ALA A 202 -5.49 -19.92 -2.41
N ALA A 203 -4.73 -19.15 -1.62
CA ALA A 203 -4.67 -19.29 -0.16
C ALA A 203 -6.03 -18.97 0.50
N ILE A 204 -6.70 -17.91 0.06
CA ILE A 204 -8.06 -17.54 0.48
C ILE A 204 -9.05 -18.67 0.15
N SER A 205 -9.08 -19.12 -1.11
CA SER A 205 -10.05 -20.12 -1.58
C SER A 205 -9.83 -21.50 -0.97
N SER A 206 -8.61 -21.85 -0.61
CA SER A 206 -8.29 -23.13 0.04
C SER A 206 -8.52 -23.11 1.55
N GLY A 207 -8.76 -21.94 2.15
CA GLY A 207 -8.88 -21.79 3.59
C GLY A 207 -7.60 -22.18 4.33
N THR A 208 -6.44 -21.77 3.81
CA THR A 208 -5.13 -22.07 4.42
C THR A 208 -5.13 -21.58 5.88
N PRO A 209 -4.99 -22.46 6.89
CA PRO A 209 -5.19 -22.08 8.30
C PRO A 209 -4.25 -20.98 8.79
N GLU A 210 -3.04 -20.91 8.25
CA GLU A 210 -2.02 -19.92 8.61
C GLU A 210 -2.13 -18.62 7.81
N PHE A 211 -3.06 -18.52 6.86
CA PHE A 211 -3.29 -17.31 6.06
C PHE A 211 -4.40 -16.46 6.67
N SER A 212 -4.08 -15.20 6.97
CA SER A 212 -5.05 -14.18 7.36
C SER A 212 -5.10 -13.08 6.30
N GLU A 213 -6.28 -12.87 5.71
CA GLU A 213 -6.53 -11.80 4.74
C GLU A 213 -6.33 -10.41 5.38
N ASP A 214 -6.84 -10.23 6.61
CA ASP A 214 -6.68 -8.99 7.37
C ASP A 214 -5.20 -8.69 7.63
N GLU A 215 -4.41 -9.69 8.06
CA GLU A 215 -2.98 -9.48 8.29
C GLU A 215 -2.25 -9.11 7.00
N LEU A 216 -2.59 -9.73 5.88
CA LEU A 216 -1.99 -9.38 4.60
C LEU A 216 -2.34 -7.95 4.19
N CYS A 217 -3.61 -7.56 4.33
CA CYS A 217 -4.08 -6.21 4.03
C CYS A 217 -3.35 -5.16 4.88
N PHE A 218 -3.26 -5.38 6.19
CA PHE A 218 -2.51 -4.49 7.09
C PHE A 218 -1.03 -4.43 6.76
N ASP A 219 -0.39 -5.56 6.48
CA ASP A 219 1.03 -5.59 6.11
C ASP A 219 1.29 -4.88 4.78
N LEU A 220 0.41 -5.05 3.78
CA LEU A 220 0.47 -4.31 2.52
C LEU A 220 0.32 -2.79 2.74
N ALA A 221 -0.46 -2.35 3.73
CA ALA A 221 -0.56 -0.94 4.11
C ALA A 221 0.60 -0.42 5.01
N HIS A 222 1.52 -1.30 5.43
CA HIS A 222 2.53 -1.04 6.48
C HIS A 222 3.98 -1.03 5.96
N ASP A 223 4.30 -0.18 4.98
CA ASP A 223 5.65 -0.03 4.39
C ASP A 223 6.32 -1.37 4.00
N SER A 224 5.50 -2.35 3.61
CA SER A 224 5.98 -3.66 3.16
C SER A 224 6.56 -3.64 1.76
N MET A 225 6.20 -2.65 0.96
CA MET A 225 6.59 -2.54 -0.43
C MET A 225 7.01 -1.11 -0.73
N ARG A 226 8.02 -0.95 -1.60
CA ARG A 226 8.45 0.37 -2.08
C ARG A 226 8.35 0.42 -3.58
N CYS A 227 7.70 1.47 -4.08
CA CYS A 227 7.61 1.75 -5.50
C CYS A 227 8.61 2.85 -5.87
N TRP A 228 9.61 2.51 -6.66
CA TRP A 228 10.60 3.41 -7.21
C TRP A 228 10.06 4.13 -8.45
N GLY A 229 10.37 5.41 -8.52
CA GLY A 229 10.06 6.34 -9.60
C GLY A 229 11.32 7.02 -10.15
N SER A 230 11.17 7.64 -11.32
CA SER A 230 12.15 8.61 -11.80
C SER A 230 11.43 9.85 -12.30
N THR A 231 11.92 11.03 -11.91
CA THR A 231 11.46 12.32 -12.44
C THR A 231 12.06 12.62 -13.83
N ALA A 232 12.99 11.77 -14.32
CA ALA A 232 13.63 11.95 -15.61
C ALA A 232 12.92 11.12 -16.68
N THR A 233 12.44 11.77 -17.73
CA THR A 233 11.90 11.11 -18.92
C THR A 233 12.99 10.22 -19.51
N SER A 234 12.83 8.89 -19.45
CA SER A 234 13.79 8.00 -20.12
C SER A 234 13.82 8.31 -21.61
N LEU A 235 15.01 8.47 -22.20
CA LEU A 235 15.21 8.80 -23.62
C LEU A 235 14.61 7.75 -24.59
N HIS A 236 14.22 6.58 -24.07
CA HIS A 236 13.71 5.43 -24.81
C HIS A 236 12.26 5.05 -24.45
N GLY A 237 11.54 5.89 -23.70
CA GLY A 237 10.12 5.65 -23.36
C GLY A 237 9.85 4.40 -22.50
N ARG A 238 10.87 3.86 -21.81
CA ARG A 238 10.80 2.61 -21.03
C ARG A 238 11.16 2.75 -19.55
N GLY A 239 11.25 3.97 -19.01
CA GLY A 239 11.83 4.19 -17.69
C GLY A 239 11.34 5.44 -16.98
N ASN A 240 10.02 5.58 -16.83
CA ASN A 240 9.48 6.31 -15.69
C ASN A 240 8.99 5.23 -14.74
N GLY A 241 9.64 5.02 -13.60
CA GLY A 241 9.13 4.07 -12.60
C GLY A 241 7.67 4.40 -12.30
N ALA A 242 6.79 3.42 -12.47
CA ALA A 242 5.36 3.59 -12.50
C ALA A 242 4.69 2.58 -11.56
N PRO A 243 3.71 3.00 -10.75
CA PRO A 243 3.04 2.11 -9.81
C PRO A 243 2.42 0.85 -10.43
N TRP A 244 2.03 0.92 -11.70
CA TRP A 244 1.41 -0.18 -12.44
C TRP A 244 2.40 -1.07 -13.18
N ASP A 245 3.71 -0.87 -13.00
CA ASP A 245 4.78 -1.69 -13.56
C ASP A 245 5.52 -2.42 -12.43
N ALA A 246 5.45 -3.75 -12.42
CA ALA A 246 6.02 -4.62 -11.40
C ALA A 246 7.51 -4.32 -11.13
N ARG A 247 8.26 -3.93 -12.16
CA ARG A 247 9.72 -3.66 -12.08
C ARG A 247 10.05 -2.46 -11.20
N SER A 248 9.07 -1.58 -11.00
CA SER A 248 9.20 -0.41 -10.13
C SER A 248 9.17 -0.79 -8.65
N TRP A 249 8.83 -2.02 -8.29
CA TRP A 249 8.57 -2.39 -6.92
C TRP A 249 9.62 -3.32 -6.32
N GLU A 250 9.91 -3.11 -5.04
CA GLU A 250 10.54 -4.09 -4.16
C GLU A 250 9.63 -4.37 -2.97
N VAL A 251 9.77 -5.56 -2.38
CA VAL A 251 9.27 -5.80 -1.02
C VAL A 251 10.36 -5.51 0.01
N SER A 252 9.97 -5.34 1.27
CA SER A 252 10.91 -5.28 2.38
C SER A 252 11.44 -6.68 2.70
N PRO A 253 12.65 -6.81 3.29
CA PRO A 253 13.17 -8.10 3.71
C PRO A 253 12.26 -8.83 4.73
N TRP A 254 11.55 -8.10 5.59
CA TRP A 254 10.62 -8.71 6.55
C TRP A 254 9.37 -9.26 5.87
N PHE A 255 8.88 -8.58 4.83
CA PHE A 255 7.71 -9.02 4.09
C PHE A 255 8.00 -10.30 3.30
N LEU A 256 9.18 -10.38 2.66
CA LEU A 256 9.64 -11.63 2.03
C LEU A 256 9.72 -12.79 3.04
N ARG A 257 10.17 -12.55 4.27
CA ARG A 257 10.24 -13.61 5.30
C ARG A 257 8.86 -14.09 5.74
N LYS A 258 7.92 -13.17 5.98
CA LYS A 258 6.57 -13.51 6.46
C LYS A 258 5.70 -14.11 5.35
N TRP A 259 5.69 -13.49 4.19
CA TRP A 259 4.83 -13.82 3.05
C TRP A 259 5.57 -14.55 1.94
N GLY A 260 6.66 -15.24 2.27
CA GLY A 260 7.53 -15.91 1.29
C GLY A 260 6.82 -16.92 0.40
N PHE A 261 5.75 -17.57 0.88
CA PHE A 261 4.95 -18.47 0.06
C PHE A 261 4.10 -17.74 -1.00
N LEU A 262 3.75 -16.46 -0.78
CA LEU A 262 3.08 -15.61 -1.77
C LEU A 262 4.09 -14.95 -2.71
N VAL A 263 5.18 -14.42 -2.15
CA VAL A 263 6.26 -13.78 -2.91
C VAL A 263 6.94 -14.81 -3.82
N GLY A 264 7.06 -16.05 -3.36
CA GLY A 264 7.61 -17.16 -4.13
C GLY A 264 9.14 -17.15 -4.17
N ASN A 265 9.70 -17.50 -5.33
CA ASN A 265 11.11 -17.83 -5.48
C ASN A 265 11.73 -17.14 -6.70
N GLU A 266 12.87 -17.65 -7.16
CA GLU A 266 13.60 -17.13 -8.32
C GLU A 266 12.82 -17.10 -9.64
N ASP A 267 11.70 -17.80 -9.77
CA ASP A 267 10.82 -17.75 -10.94
C ASP A 267 9.79 -16.61 -10.86
N ASP A 268 9.62 -15.99 -9.69
CA ASP A 268 8.63 -14.94 -9.44
C ASP A 268 9.20 -13.54 -9.60
N THR A 269 8.52 -12.72 -10.41
CA THR A 269 8.91 -11.33 -10.69
C THR A 269 9.10 -10.49 -9.43
N ILE A 270 8.23 -10.63 -8.42
CA ILE A 270 8.33 -9.89 -7.15
C ILE A 270 9.61 -10.22 -6.38
N TYR A 271 10.04 -11.47 -6.40
CA TYR A 271 11.26 -11.93 -5.77
C TYR A 271 12.50 -11.40 -6.52
N GLN A 272 12.52 -11.60 -7.85
CA GLN A 272 13.62 -11.13 -8.71
C GLN A 272 13.82 -9.61 -8.62
N ASN A 273 12.73 -8.83 -8.69
CA ASN A 273 12.77 -7.38 -8.62
C ASN A 273 13.32 -6.92 -7.27
N SER A 274 12.87 -7.53 -6.18
CA SER A 274 13.33 -7.18 -4.83
C SER A 274 14.82 -7.45 -4.66
N LEU A 275 15.32 -8.60 -5.13
CA LEU A 275 16.75 -8.89 -5.11
C LEU A 275 17.57 -7.87 -5.91
N TRP A 276 17.08 -7.49 -7.10
CA TRP A 276 17.74 -6.51 -7.94
C TRP A 276 17.81 -5.14 -7.27
N TRP A 277 16.71 -4.65 -6.71
CA TRP A 277 16.66 -3.37 -6.00
C TRP A 277 17.55 -3.36 -4.76
N TRP A 278 17.58 -4.46 -4.00
CA TRP A 278 18.45 -4.58 -2.84
C TRP A 278 19.93 -4.59 -3.23
N SER A 279 20.29 -5.11 -4.41
CA SER A 279 21.68 -5.09 -4.89
C SER A 279 22.13 -3.73 -5.42
N GLN A 280 21.24 -2.73 -5.52
CA GLN A 280 21.60 -1.36 -5.92
C GLN A 280 21.96 -0.46 -4.72
N ARG A 281 21.87 -0.99 -3.49
CA ARG A 281 22.22 -0.29 -2.23
C ARG A 281 23.64 -0.60 -1.82
#